data_AF-A0A6F8SPU3-F1
#
_entry.id   AF-A0A6F8SPU3-F1
#
_cell.length_a   1.000
_cell.length_b   1.000
_cell.length_c   1.000
_cell.angle_alpha   90.00
_cell.angle_beta   90.00
_cell.angle_gamma   90.00
#
_symmetry.space_group_name_H-M   'P 1'
#
loop_
_entity.id
_entity.type
_entity.pdbx_description
1 polymer ?
#
loop_
_entity_poly.entity_id
_entity_poly.type
_entity_poly.pdbx_seq_one_letter_code
_entity_poly.pdbx_strand_id
1 'polypeptide(L)' 'MAKSPEQLSVLLGTATLPGLFERLGFTEPCQIEEFYASNFYELLRNPDSGLWHLSSAALADLYRQEVERGFFDDPEEQS' A
#
# COMPACT_ATOMS: atom_id res chain seq x y z
N MET A 1 14.23 9.68 -8.03
CA MET A 1 13.32 10.60 -8.75
C MET A 1 11.92 10.21 -8.36
N ALA A 2 11.16 11.12 -7.71
CA ALA A 2 9.75 10.88 -7.40
C ALA A 2 8.96 10.66 -8.70
N LYS A 3 8.07 9.67 -8.73
CA LYS A 3 7.18 9.42 -9.86
C LYS A 3 6.08 10.49 -9.91
N SER A 4 5.58 10.81 -11.10
CA SER A 4 4.35 11.62 -11.16
C SER A 4 3.18 10.82 -10.57
N PRO A 5 2.14 11.49 -10.01
CA PRO A 5 0.96 10.81 -9.48
C PRO A 5 0.30 9.86 -10.48
N GLU A 6 0.28 10.21 -11.77
CA GLU A 6 -0.27 9.37 -12.84
C GLU A 6 0.58 8.12 -13.08
N GLN A 7 1.90 8.26 -13.10
CA GLN A 7 2.82 7.12 -13.25
C GLN A 7 2.72 6.16 -12.06
N LEU A 8 2.55 6.70 -10.86
CA LEU A 8 2.36 5.91 -9.66
C LEU A 8 1.01 5.19 -9.69
N SER A 9 -0.07 5.88 -10.08
CA SER A 9 -1.39 5.25 -10.22
C SER A 9 -1.38 4.08 -11.21
N VAL A 10 -0.68 4.21 -12.34
CA VAL A 10 -0.52 3.11 -13.31
C VAL A 10 0.29 1.96 -12.71
N LEU A 11 1.41 2.25 -12.06
CA LEU A 11 2.24 1.24 -11.39
C LEU A 11 1.43 0.46 -10.35
N LEU A 12 0.73 1.18 -9.46
CA LEU A 12 -0.06 0.59 -8.40
C LEU A 12 -1.16 -0.29 -8.98
N GLY A 13 -1.95 0.22 -9.92
CA GLY A 13 -3.07 -0.52 -10.50
C GLY A 13 -2.68 -1.75 -11.31
N THR A 14 -1.49 -1.75 -11.93
CA THR A 14 -1.08 -2.83 -12.85
C THR A 14 -0.14 -3.85 -12.24
N ALA A 15 0.72 -3.46 -11.29
CA ALA A 15 1.79 -4.31 -10.78
C ALA A 15 1.72 -4.53 -9.27
N THR A 16 1.30 -3.53 -8.49
CA THR A 16 1.39 -3.59 -7.03
C THR A 16 0.12 -4.12 -6.38
N LEU A 17 -1.04 -3.52 -6.67
CA LEU A 17 -2.32 -3.84 -6.02
C LEU A 17 -2.79 -5.27 -6.27
N PRO A 18 -2.72 -5.85 -7.49
CA PRO A 18 -3.15 -7.23 -7.70
C PRO A 18 -2.39 -8.23 -6.81
N GLY A 19 -1.05 -8.16 -6.81
CA GLY A 19 -0.23 -9.05 -5.98
C GLY A 19 -0.32 -8.76 -4.48
N LEU A 20 -0.64 -7.52 -4.10
CA LEU A 20 -0.92 -7.17 -2.71
C LEU A 20 -2.25 -7.78 -2.24
N PHE A 21 -3.31 -7.66 -3.02
CA PHE A 21 -4.63 -8.23 -2.69
C PHE A 21 -4.60 -9.75 -2.61
N GLU A 22 -3.88 -10.42 -3.53
CA GLU A 22 -3.66 -11.86 -3.47
C GLU A 22 -2.98 -12.28 -2.15
N ARG A 23 -1.96 -11.52 -1.71
CA ARG A 23 -1.25 -11.79 -0.45
C ARG A 23 -2.06 -11.49 0.80
N LEU A 24 -2.92 -10.47 0.74
CA LEU A 24 -3.84 -10.13 1.82
C LEU A 24 -5.02 -11.09 1.89
N GLY A 25 -5.23 -11.91 0.85
CA GLY A 25 -6.34 -12.86 0.78
C GLY A 25 -7.68 -12.17 0.65
N PHE A 26 -7.73 -11.01 -0.01
CA PHE A 26 -8.97 -10.29 -0.25
C PHE A 26 -9.84 -11.08 -1.23
N THR A 27 -11.04 -11.43 -0.79
CA THR A 27 -12.03 -12.19 -1.57
C THR A 27 -13.34 -11.45 -1.72
N GLU A 28 -13.60 -10.47 -0.85
CA GLU A 28 -14.85 -9.72 -0.79
C GLU A 28 -14.67 -8.25 -1.19
N PRO A 29 -15.66 -7.62 -1.85
CA PRO A 29 -15.61 -6.21 -2.22
C PRO A 29 -15.40 -5.26 -1.03
N CYS A 30 -15.97 -5.56 0.14
CA CYS A 30 -15.82 -4.72 1.32
C CYS A 30 -14.37 -4.57 1.76
N GLN A 31 -13.55 -5.62 1.64
CA GLN A 31 -12.13 -5.59 2.02
C GLN A 31 -11.34 -4.64 1.10
N ILE A 32 -11.72 -4.58 -0.17
CA ILE A 32 -11.12 -3.67 -1.15
C ILE A 32 -11.53 -2.23 -0.85
N GLU A 33 -12.79 -1.99 -0.50
CA GLU A 33 -13.28 -0.67 -0.10
C GLU A 33 -12.58 -0.17 1.17
N GLU A 34 -12.46 -1.02 2.20
CA GLU A 34 -11.74 -0.72 3.44
C GLU A 34 -10.27 -0.39 3.16
N PHE A 35 -9.61 -1.14 2.28
CA PHE A 35 -8.24 -0.87 1.87
C PHE A 35 -8.09 0.50 1.21
N TYR A 36 -8.97 0.88 0.28
CA TYR A 36 -8.89 2.19 -0.36
C TYR A 36 -9.21 3.36 0.58
N ALA A 37 -9.87 3.09 1.70
CA ALA A 37 -10.15 4.07 2.75
C ALA A 37 -9.05 4.14 3.84
N SER A 38 -8.03 3.29 3.77
CA SER A 38 -6.95 3.21 4.77
C SER A 38 -5.91 4.33 4.64
N ASN A 39 -5.27 4.71 5.74
CA ASN A 39 -4.15 5.67 5.70
C ASN A 39 -2.94 5.04 4.98
N PHE A 40 -2.78 3.72 5.07
CA PHE A 40 -1.79 3.00 4.28
C PHE A 40 -1.94 3.27 2.79
N TYR A 41 -3.15 3.20 2.24
CA TYR A 41 -3.36 3.46 0.81
C TYR A 41 -3.10 4.94 0.47
N GLU A 42 -3.47 5.87 1.35
CA GLU A 42 -3.16 7.29 1.17
C GLU A 42 -1.65 7.55 1.09
N LEU A 43 -0.86 6.87 1.92
CA LEU A 43 0.60 6.93 1.86
C LEU A 43 1.15 6.19 0.64
N LEU A 44 0.62 5.01 0.29
CA LEU A 44 1.07 4.22 -0.86
C LEU A 44 0.88 4.98 -2.19
N ARG A 45 -0.20 5.75 -2.33
CA ARG A 45 -0.47 6.59 -3.50
C ARG A 45 0.26 7.94 -3.47
N ASN A 46 0.92 8.29 -2.37
CA ASN A 46 1.75 9.48 -2.27
C ASN A 46 3.14 9.16 -2.87
N PRO A 47 3.56 9.83 -3.96
CA PRO A 47 4.87 9.55 -4.57
C PRO A 47 6.05 9.87 -3.66
N ASP A 48 5.87 10.76 -2.67
CA ASP A 48 6.91 11.17 -1.72
C ASP A 48 7.07 10.19 -0.54
N SER A 49 6.18 9.21 -0.37
CA SER A 49 6.26 8.23 0.74
C SER A 49 7.27 7.09 0.51
N GLY A 50 7.74 6.93 -0.73
CA GLY A 50 8.63 5.84 -1.16
C GLY A 50 8.10 4.41 -0.97
N LEU A 51 6.94 4.19 -0.34
CA LEU A 51 6.34 2.87 -0.09
C LEU A 51 6.17 2.05 -1.37
N TRP A 52 5.95 2.73 -2.50
CA TRP A 52 5.82 2.11 -3.81
C TRP A 52 7.08 1.35 -4.29
N HIS A 53 8.23 1.53 -3.63
CA HIS A 53 9.44 0.74 -3.86
C HIS A 53 9.44 -0.63 -3.16
N LEU A 54 8.58 -0.82 -2.16
CA LEU A 54 8.57 -2.02 -1.33
C LEU A 54 7.96 -3.21 -2.06
N SER A 55 8.39 -4.41 -1.68
CA SER A 55 7.80 -5.64 -2.18
C SER A 55 6.34 -5.79 -1.72
N SER A 56 5.51 -6.51 -2.48
CA SER A 56 4.12 -6.79 -2.09
C SER A 56 3.99 -7.55 -0.76
N ALA A 57 5.03 -8.28 -0.33
CA ALA A 57 5.07 -8.90 0.99
C ALA A 57 5.21 -7.85 2.10
N ALA A 58 6.19 -6.95 1.97
CA ALA A 58 6.40 -5.87 2.93
C ALA A 58 5.19 -4.93 3.01
N LEU A 59 4.60 -4.58 1.87
CA LEU A 59 3.37 -3.79 1.81
C LEU A 59 2.20 -4.48 2.52
N ALA A 60 2.06 -5.81 2.38
CA ALA A 60 1.02 -6.56 3.07
C ALA A 60 1.22 -6.53 4.59
N ASP A 61 2.46 -6.63 5.06
CA ASP A 61 2.75 -6.57 6.50
C ASP A 61 2.52 -5.18 7.09
N LEU A 62 2.80 -4.11 6.34
CA LEU A 62 2.47 -2.73 6.78
C LEU A 62 0.96 -2.51 6.88
N TYR A 63 0.20 -2.94 5.86
CA TYR A 63 -1.26 -2.85 5.92
C TYR A 63 -1.85 -3.65 7.09
N ARG A 64 -1.33 -4.86 7.36
CA ARG A 64 -1.75 -5.65 8.53
C ARG A 64 -1.47 -4.94 9.84
N GLN A 65 -0.31 -4.30 9.98
CA GLN A 65 0.00 -3.51 11.17
C GLN A 65 -1.00 -2.37 11.38
N GLU A 66 -1.38 -1.66 10.31
CA GLU A 66 -2.42 -0.63 10.39
C GLU A 66 -3.74 -1.21 10.88
N VAL A 67 -4.18 -2.33 10.31
CA VAL A 67 -5.44 -2.99 10.70
C VAL A 67 -5.40 -3.47 12.16
N GLU A 68 -4.29 -4.03 12.60
CA GLU A 68 -4.14 -4.61 13.95
C GLU A 68 -3.93 -3.54 15.04
N ARG A 69 -3.24 -2.43 14.73
CA ARG A 69 -2.77 -1.44 15.71
C ARG A 69 -3.38 -0.04 15.52
N GLY A 70 -3.99 0.22 14.37
CA GLY A 70 -4.45 1.55 13.94
C GLY A 70 -3.35 2.44 13.35
N PHE A 71 -2.10 1.96 13.29
CA PHE A 71 -0.95 2.65 12.71
C PHE A 71 0.12 1.64 12.27
N PHE A 72 1.02 2.04 11.39
CA PHE A 72 2.22 1.29 11.04
C PHE A 72 3.43 2.21 11.10
N ASP A 73 4.60 1.65 11.43
CA ASP A 73 5.85 2.41 11.41
C ASP A 73 6.29 2.59 9.95
N ASP A 74 6.49 3.84 9.53
CA ASP A 74 7.01 4.12 8.20
C ASP A 74 8.47 3.63 8.11
N PRO A 75 8.79 2.71 7.18
CA PRO A 75 10.13 2.12 7.10
C PRO A 75 11.20 3.10 6.63
N GLU A 76 10.84 4.23 5.98
CA GLU A 76 11.81 5.26 5.59
C GLU A 76 12.17 6.19 6.76
N GLU A 77 11.28 6.40 7.74
CA GLU A 77 11.57 7.22 8.93
C GLU A 77 12.54 6.56 9.93
N GLN A 78 12.82 5.26 9.76
CA GLN A 78 13.72 4.49 10.64
C GLN A 78 15.17 4.38 10.14
N SER A 79 15.53 5.00 9.01
CA SER A 79 16.90 4.99 8.44
C SER A 79 17.71 6.25 8.71
#